data_AF-A0A447U0E5-F1
#
_entry.id   AF-A0A447U0E5-F1
#
_cell.length_a   1.000
_cell.length_b   1.000
_cell.length_c   1.000
_cell.angle_alpha   90.00
_cell.angle_beta   90.00
_cell.angle_gamma   90.00
#
_symmetry.space_group_name_H-M   'P 1'
#
loop_
_entity.id
_entity.type
_entity.pdbx_description
1 polymer ?
#
loop_
_entity_poly.entity_id
_entity_poly.type
_entity_poly.pdbx_seq_one_letter_code
_entity_poly.pdbx_strand_id
1 'polypeptide(L)' 'MINGGFFVLNPSVIDLIDNDATTWEQEPLMTLAQQGELMAFEHPGFWQPMDTLRDKVYLEGLWEKR' A
#
# COMPACT_ATOMS: atom_id res chain seq x y z
N MET A 1 10.62 4.94 -6.78
CA MET A 1 9.34 4.24 -6.62
C MET A 1 9.11 3.98 -5.14
N ILE A 2 7.90 4.22 -4.65
CA ILE A 2 7.50 3.97 -3.25
C ILE A 2 6.23 3.11 -3.25
N ASN A 3 5.99 2.35 -2.19
CA ASN A 3 4.75 1.60 -2.03
C ASN A 3 3.62 2.58 -1.65
N GLY A 4 2.58 2.64 -2.48
CA GLY A 4 1.45 3.54 -2.29
C GLY A 4 0.38 3.04 -1.31
N GLY A 5 0.54 1.83 -0.75
CA GLY A 5 -0.42 1.21 0.17
C GLY A 5 -1.71 0.72 -0.51
N PHE A 6 -1.74 0.64 -1.85
CA PHE A 6 -2.89 0.18 -2.62
C PHE A 6 -2.52 -1.06 -3.43
N PHE A 7 -3.33 -2.11 -3.32
CA PHE A 7 -3.09 -3.39 -3.96
C PHE A 7 -4.35 -3.87 -4.68
N VAL A 8 -4.15 -4.52 -5.83
CA VAL A 8 -5.20 -5.30 -6.51
C VAL A 8 -4.75 -6.75 -6.44
N LEU A 9 -5.54 -7.58 -5.77
CA LEU A 9 -5.14 -8.93 -5.38
C LEU A 9 -6.19 -9.95 -5.84
N ASN A 10 -5.74 -11.15 -6.19
CA ASN A 10 -6.62 -12.30 -6.28
C ASN A 10 -7.01 -12.74 -4.85
N PRO A 11 -8.27 -13.10 -4.56
CA PRO A 11 -8.67 -13.61 -3.26
C PRO A 11 -7.83 -14.78 -2.71
N SER A 12 -7.15 -15.56 -3.56
CA SER A 12 -6.25 -16.64 -3.15
C SER A 12 -5.12 -16.20 -2.23
N VAL A 13 -4.75 -14.90 -2.21
CA VAL A 13 -3.72 -14.39 -1.29
C VAL A 13 -4.13 -14.50 0.18
N ILE A 14 -5.42 -14.69 0.48
CA ILE A 14 -5.91 -14.92 1.85
C ILE A 14 -5.30 -16.20 2.43
N ASP A 15 -4.96 -17.19 1.59
CA ASP A 15 -4.30 -18.43 2.03
C ASP A 15 -2.86 -18.18 2.55
N LEU A 16 -2.28 -17.01 2.29
CA LEU A 16 -0.99 -16.57 2.84
C LEU A 16 -1.13 -15.85 4.19
N ILE A 17 -2.36 -15.66 4.70
CA ILE A 17 -2.64 -15.00 5.97
C ILE A 17 -2.96 -16.07 7.02
N ASP A 18 -2.01 -16.32 7.91
CA ASP A 18 -2.17 -17.34 8.96
C ASP A 18 -3.14 -16.89 10.07
N ASN A 19 -2.98 -15.66 10.57
CA ASN A 19 -3.83 -15.12 11.64
C ASN A 19 -3.75 -13.58 11.73
N ASP A 20 -4.47 -12.99 12.68
CA ASP A 20 -4.55 -11.53 12.87
C ASP A 20 -3.19 -10.85 13.17
N ALA A 21 -2.17 -11.61 13.59
CA ALA A 21 -0.82 -11.10 13.79
C ALA A 21 0.03 -11.11 12.52
N THR A 22 -0.46 -11.69 11.42
CA THR A 22 0.26 -11.70 10.14
C THR A 22 0.37 -10.28 9.59
N THR A 23 1.60 -9.81 9.40
CA THR A 23 1.86 -8.52 8.77
C THR A 23 1.89 -8.68 7.25
N TRP A 24 0.95 -8.04 6.56
CA TRP A 24 0.79 -8.16 5.10
C TRP A 24 2.07 -7.83 4.33
N GLU A 25 2.78 -6.74 4.67
CA GLU A 25 4.01 -6.35 3.96
C GLU A 25 5.25 -7.18 4.29
N GLN A 26 5.11 -8.22 5.12
CA GLN A 26 6.20 -9.13 5.45
C GLN A 26 6.06 -10.45 4.69
N GLU A 27 5.76 -11.53 5.39
CA GLU A 27 5.76 -12.89 4.84
C GLU A 27 4.88 -13.04 3.58
N PRO A 28 3.62 -12.53 3.51
CA PRO A 28 2.78 -12.73 2.34
C PRO A 28 3.36 -12.05 1.09
N LEU A 29 3.72 -10.77 1.21
CA LEU A 29 4.28 -9.98 0.11
C LEU A 29 5.65 -10.50 -0.35
N MET A 30 6.50 -10.95 0.59
CA MET A 30 7.77 -11.60 0.27
C MET A 30 7.56 -12.91 -0.46
N THR A 31 6.57 -13.72 -0.07
CA THR A 31 6.24 -14.99 -0.73
C THR A 31 5.78 -14.76 -2.16
N LEU A 32 4.84 -13.83 -2.39
CA LEU A 32 4.38 -13.46 -3.74
C LEU A 32 5.54 -12.94 -4.61
N ALA A 33 6.44 -12.14 -4.04
CA ALA A 33 7.62 -11.66 -4.74
C ALA A 33 8.56 -12.80 -5.15
N GLN A 34 8.82 -13.75 -4.24
CA GLN A 34 9.65 -14.93 -4.51
C GLN A 34 9.03 -15.85 -5.57
N GLN A 35 7.70 -15.94 -5.61
CA GLN A 35 6.96 -16.72 -6.60
C GLN A 35 6.80 -16.01 -7.96
N GLY A 36 7.22 -14.74 -8.06
CA GLY A 36 7.06 -13.95 -9.28
C GLY A 36 5.63 -13.48 -9.52
N GLU A 37 4.77 -13.51 -8.51
CA GLU A 37 3.36 -13.11 -8.57
C GLU A 37 3.13 -11.66 -8.11
N LEU A 38 4.19 -10.95 -7.73
CA LEU A 38 4.13 -9.54 -7.35
C LEU A 38 4.67 -8.65 -8.48
N MET A 39 3.83 -7.74 -8.95
CA MET A 39 4.19 -6.71 -9.93
C MET A 39 3.93 -5.31 -9.39
N ALA A 40 4.77 -4.35 -9.77
CA ALA A 40 4.58 -2.95 -9.45
C ALA A 40 3.88 -2.22 -10.59
N PHE A 41 2.92 -1.35 -10.25
CA PHE A 41 2.31 -0.40 -11.17
C PHE A 41 2.73 1.02 -10.77
N GLU A 42 3.31 1.76 -11.71
CA GLU A 42 3.72 3.15 -11.47
C GLU A 42 2.52 4.09 -11.64
N HIS A 43 2.11 4.74 -10.54
CA HIS A 43 1.08 5.78 -10.55
C HIS A 43 1.72 7.16 -10.78
N PRO A 44 1.49 7.82 -11.93
CA PRO A 44 2.13 9.10 -12.25
C PRO A 44 1.40 10.30 -11.64
N GLY A 45 0.23 10.08 -11.02
CA GLY A 45 -0.60 11.14 -10.46
C GLY A 45 -0.18 11.59 -9.07
N PHE A 46 -0.99 12.46 -8.48
CA PHE A 46 -0.81 12.87 -7.10
C PHE A 46 -0.94 11.67 -6.15
N TRP A 47 0.00 11.57 -5.22
CA TRP A 47 -0.03 10.65 -4.08
C TRP A 47 0.66 11.32 -2.89
N GLN A 48 0.05 11.22 -1.71
CA GLN A 48 0.58 11.72 -0.43
C GLN A 48 0.03 10.84 0.70
N PRO A 49 0.85 10.42 1.67
CA PRO A 49 0.38 9.72 2.85
C PRO A 49 -0.24 10.72 3.85
N MET A 50 -0.92 10.21 4.87
CA MET A 50 -1.45 11.01 5.96
C MET A 50 -1.15 10.33 7.30
N ASP A 51 0.13 10.06 7.54
CA ASP A 51 0.57 9.30 8.72
C ASP A 51 0.71 10.21 9.96
N THR A 52 0.99 11.50 9.73
CA THR A 52 1.21 12.48 10.80
C THR A 52 0.22 13.63 10.74
N LEU A 53 0.08 14.36 11.85
CA LEU A 53 -0.71 15.59 11.91
C LEU A 53 -0.21 16.63 10.89
N ARG A 54 1.09 16.66 10.62
CA ARG A 54 1.68 17.58 9.63
C ARG A 54 1.15 17.27 8.22
N ASP A 55 1.08 15.99 7.87
CA ASP A 55 0.60 15.55 6.56
C ASP A 55 -0.88 15.90 6.39
N LYS A 56 -1.68 15.69 7.45
CA LYS A 56 -3.08 16.13 7.49
C LYS A 56 -3.21 17.62 7.20
N VAL A 57 -2.51 18.48 7.95
CA VAL A 57 -2.59 19.94 7.79
C VAL A 57 -2.17 20.37 6.38
N TYR A 58 -1.15 19.71 5.82
CA TYR A 58 -0.71 19.95 4.45
C TYR A 58 -1.80 19.56 3.42
N LEU A 59 -2.37 18.37 3.55
CA LEU A 59 -3.43 17.87 2.66
C LEU A 59 -4.70 18.74 2.73
N GLU A 60 -5.11 19.16 3.93
CA GLU A 60 -6.22 20.09 4.12
C GLU A 60 -5.95 21.44 3.42
N GLY A 61 -4.72 21.97 3.55
CA GLY A 61 -4.34 23.20 2.85
C GLY A 61 -4.29 23.08 1.33
N LEU A 62 -4.08 21.88 0.78
CA LEU A 62 -4.25 21.62 -0.66
C LEU A 62 -5.72 21.54 -1.04
N TRP A 63 -6.56 20.95 -0.18
CA TRP A 63 -7.99 20.77 -0.41
C TRP A 63 -8.76 22.09 -0.44
N GLU A 64 -8.46 23.02 0.47
CA GLU A 64 -9.10 24.34 0.55
C GLU A 64 -8.76 25.27 -0.63
N LYS A 65 -7.64 25.04 -1.32
CA LYS A 65 -7.19 25.85 -2.46
C LYS A 65 -7.83 25.44 -3.79
N ARG A 66 -8.78 24.51 -3.73
CA ARG A 66 -9.45 23.92 -4.88
C ARG A 66 -10.77 24.63 -5.16
#